data_AF-A0A815ESE8-F1
#
_entry.id   AF-A0A815ESE8-F1
#
_cell.length_a   1.000
_cell.length_b   1.000
_cell.length_c   1.000
_cell.angle_alpha   90.00
_cell.angle_beta   90.00
_cell.angle_gamma   90.00
#
_symmetry.space_group_name_H-M   'P 1'
#
loop_
_entity.id
_entity.type
_entity.pdbx_description
1 polymer ?
#
loop_
_entity_poly.entity_id
_entity_poly.type
_entity_poly.pdbx_seq_one_letter_code
_entity_poly.pdbx_strand_id
1 'polypeptide(L)'
;MIKCPKQDCTWVAEAADPNERFKVNCPLCQHEFCSLCNQQYHYRTTCQQLPQITQRWFFWCQTERERYLRQRAEQDTTYQVQLNEYNQKHKENDNRNRELRRRYDELLHDERYKAENCRLCPSCQRVVERIDGCDTMVCGQDAHGGNVQSGCGHRFNWAQAKAYQASATKQPKQTILDLPRPENAIVHHNGVTCDQCKNEVNGIRFDCVHCPSLTFCEKCEQQATLQHSQENQFLGQQQHVFKLIMTPEEEAFQF
;
A
#
# COMPACT_ATOMS: atom_id res chain seq x y z
N MET A 1 15.72 -32.87 -42.01
CA MET A 1 16.76 -32.03 -42.67
C MET A 1 16.58 -30.60 -42.19
N ILE A 2 17.64 -30.00 -41.67
CA ILE A 2 17.69 -28.61 -41.19
C ILE A 2 18.33 -27.78 -42.31
N LYS A 3 17.73 -26.64 -42.65
CA LYS A 3 18.24 -25.71 -43.66
C LYS A 3 18.40 -24.32 -43.04
N CYS A 4 19.51 -23.65 -43.31
CA CYS A 4 19.68 -22.28 -42.88
C CYS A 4 18.62 -21.36 -43.52
N PRO A 5 17.89 -20.54 -42.74
CA PRO A 5 16.86 -19.64 -43.27
C PRO A 5 17.42 -18.36 -43.92
N LYS A 6 18.73 -18.07 -43.79
CA LYS A 6 19.36 -16.89 -44.37
C LYS A 6 19.42 -17.04 -45.91
N GLN A 7 18.92 -16.05 -46.64
CA GLN A 7 18.66 -16.13 -48.09
C GLN A 7 19.88 -16.59 -48.92
N ASP A 8 21.08 -16.13 -48.57
CA ASP A 8 22.32 -16.46 -49.30
C ASP A 8 23.13 -17.62 -48.68
N CYS A 9 22.54 -18.38 -47.75
CA CYS A 9 23.21 -19.48 -47.08
C CYS A 9 22.74 -20.84 -47.61
N THR A 10 23.70 -21.66 -48.04
CA THR A 10 23.44 -23.00 -48.59
C THR A 10 23.61 -24.12 -47.57
N TRP A 11 23.87 -23.78 -46.30
CA TRP A 11 24.10 -24.78 -45.27
C TRP A 11 22.85 -25.63 -44.99
N VAL A 12 23.07 -26.95 -44.96
CA VAL A 12 22.08 -27.96 -44.60
C VAL A 12 22.71 -29.01 -43.69
N ALA A 13 21.91 -29.61 -42.83
CA ALA A 13 22.32 -30.72 -41.98
C ALA A 13 21.18 -31.72 -41.75
N GLU A 14 21.54 -32.93 -41.37
CA GLU A 14 20.60 -33.93 -40.84
C GLU A 14 20.60 -33.87 -39.32
N ALA A 15 19.41 -33.87 -38.72
CA ALA A 15 19.26 -33.93 -37.27
C ALA A 15 19.22 -35.40 -36.85
N ALA A 16 19.87 -35.74 -35.73
CA ALA A 16 19.83 -37.09 -35.17
C ALA A 16 18.39 -37.48 -34.79
N ASP A 17 17.64 -36.55 -34.20
CA ASP A 17 16.19 -36.64 -34.00
C ASP A 17 15.50 -35.47 -34.73
N PRO A 18 14.64 -35.73 -35.73
CA PRO A 18 13.89 -34.69 -36.44
C PRO A 18 12.92 -33.88 -35.58
N ASN A 19 12.53 -34.39 -34.40
CA ASN A 19 11.58 -33.74 -33.50
C ASN A 19 12.27 -33.02 -32.33
N GLU A 20 13.59 -33.18 -32.19
CA GLU A 20 14.33 -32.51 -31.12
C GLU A 20 14.54 -31.02 -31.44
N ARG A 21 14.13 -30.18 -30.48
CA ARG A 21 14.24 -28.73 -30.58
C ARG A 21 15.54 -28.25 -29.94
N PHE A 22 16.42 -27.65 -30.74
CA PHE A 22 17.67 -27.07 -30.25
C PHE A 22 18.05 -25.81 -31.05
N LYS A 23 18.99 -25.04 -30.48
CA LYS A 23 19.54 -23.85 -31.12
C LYS A 23 20.57 -24.27 -32.15
N VAL A 24 20.39 -23.84 -33.39
CA VAL A 24 21.35 -24.03 -34.47
C VAL A 24 22.14 -22.75 -34.64
N ASN A 25 23.46 -22.83 -34.60
CA ASN A 25 24.35 -21.79 -35.09
C ASN A 25 24.90 -22.25 -36.45
N CYS A 26 24.52 -21.57 -37.53
CA CYS A 26 24.95 -21.96 -38.87
C CYS A 26 26.48 -21.81 -39.01
N PRO A 27 27.24 -22.87 -39.32
CA PRO A 27 28.70 -22.78 -39.42
C PRO A 27 29.17 -21.93 -40.61
N LEU A 28 28.34 -21.70 -41.63
CA LEU A 28 28.71 -20.90 -42.80
C LEU A 28 28.47 -19.39 -42.59
N CYS A 29 27.36 -19.03 -41.95
CA CYS A 29 26.92 -17.63 -41.89
C CYS A 29 26.65 -17.11 -40.48
N GLN A 30 26.87 -17.95 -39.47
CA GLN A 30 26.68 -17.71 -38.03
C GLN A 30 25.25 -17.34 -37.61
N HIS A 31 24.28 -17.46 -38.53
CA HIS A 31 22.89 -17.19 -38.22
C HIS A 31 22.37 -18.18 -37.18
N GLU A 32 21.73 -17.65 -36.13
CA GLU A 32 21.13 -18.44 -35.06
C GLU A 32 19.63 -18.63 -35.26
N PHE A 33 19.17 -19.89 -35.25
CA PHE A 33 17.77 -20.23 -35.49
C PHE A 33 17.37 -21.55 -34.81
N CYS A 34 16.07 -21.82 -34.77
CA CYS A 34 15.50 -23.04 -34.21
C CYS A 34 15.53 -24.19 -35.23
N SER A 35 15.97 -25.36 -34.77
CA SER A 35 16.04 -26.59 -35.60
C SER A 35 14.71 -27.00 -36.24
N LEU A 36 13.57 -26.71 -35.59
CA LEU A 36 12.24 -27.15 -36.04
C LEU A 36 11.51 -26.14 -36.93
N CYS A 37 11.44 -24.88 -36.51
CA CYS A 37 10.62 -23.86 -37.20
C CYS A 37 11.42 -22.88 -38.06
N ASN A 38 12.75 -22.95 -38.04
CA ASN A 38 13.66 -22.03 -38.74
C ASN A 38 13.51 -20.54 -38.37
N GLN A 39 12.78 -20.21 -37.30
CA GLN A 39 12.71 -18.86 -36.73
C GLN A 39 13.88 -18.63 -35.77
N GLN A 40 14.08 -17.39 -35.33
CA GLN A 40 15.02 -17.09 -34.24
C GLN A 40 14.78 -18.02 -33.06
N TYR A 41 15.86 -18.57 -32.48
CA TYR A 41 15.72 -19.50 -31.38
C TYR A 41 15.01 -18.86 -30.18
N HIS A 42 14.18 -19.64 -29.51
CA HIS A 42 13.30 -19.15 -28.45
C HIS A 42 13.37 -20.11 -27.26
N TYR A 43 13.93 -19.66 -26.14
CA TYR A 43 14.24 -20.50 -24.98
C TYR A 43 13.00 -20.86 -24.19
N ARG A 44 12.19 -19.85 -23.85
CA ARG A 44 11.10 -19.95 -22.87
C ARG A 44 9.71 -20.15 -23.48
N THR A 45 9.66 -20.65 -24.71
CA THR A 45 8.41 -20.93 -25.42
C THR A 45 8.60 -22.03 -26.47
N THR A 46 7.51 -22.70 -26.82
CA THR A 46 7.48 -23.70 -27.90
C THR A 46 7.36 -23.02 -29.27
N CYS A 47 7.70 -23.77 -30.34
CA CYS A 47 7.52 -23.29 -31.72
C CYS A 47 6.05 -22.97 -32.04
N GLN A 48 5.12 -23.72 -31.43
CA GLN A 48 3.67 -23.54 -31.65
C GLN A 48 3.14 -22.25 -31.01
N GLN A 49 3.68 -21.87 -29.85
CA GLN A 49 3.25 -20.68 -29.11
C GLN A 49 3.87 -19.37 -29.66
N LEU A 50 5.05 -19.45 -30.29
CA LEU A 50 5.79 -18.28 -30.76
C LEU A 50 4.95 -17.29 -31.59
N PRO A 51 4.16 -17.71 -32.60
CA PRO A 51 3.37 -16.76 -33.40
C PRO A 51 2.36 -15.96 -32.58
N GLN A 52 1.70 -16.62 -31.61
CA GLN A 52 0.71 -15.98 -30.74
C GLN A 52 1.37 -14.97 -29.81
N ILE A 53 2.51 -15.34 -29.21
CA ILE A 53 3.28 -14.42 -28.34
C ILE A 53 3.77 -13.21 -29.14
N THR A 54 4.30 -13.43 -30.34
CA THR A 54 4.74 -12.37 -31.25
C THR A 54 3.62 -11.41 -31.60
N GLN A 55 2.45 -11.92 -31.99
CA GLN A 55 1.28 -11.09 -32.29
C GLN A 55 0.82 -10.29 -31.05
N ARG A 56 0.75 -10.94 -29.89
CA ARG A 56 0.36 -10.32 -28.62
C ARG A 56 1.32 -9.19 -28.22
N TRP A 57 2.62 -9.41 -28.41
CA TRP A 57 3.67 -8.43 -28.15
C TRP A 57 3.59 -7.22 -29.07
N PHE A 58 3.37 -7.43 -30.38
CA PHE A 58 3.17 -6.32 -31.31
C PHE A 58 1.92 -5.51 -30.98
N PHE A 59 0.83 -6.19 -30.64
CA PHE A 59 -0.40 -5.52 -30.21
C PHE A 59 -0.18 -4.70 -28.92
N TRP A 60 0.53 -5.26 -27.94
CA TRP A 60 0.96 -4.52 -26.75
C TRP A 60 1.72 -3.25 -27.15
N CYS A 61 2.71 -3.39 -28.02
CA CYS A 61 3.58 -2.30 -28.41
C CYS A 61 2.88 -1.17 -29.16
N GLN A 62 1.89 -1.51 -29.99
CA GLN A 62 1.22 -0.56 -30.89
C GLN A 62 0.03 0.14 -30.26
N THR A 63 -0.71 -0.53 -29.38
CA THR A 63 -2.04 -0.03 -28.93
C THR A 63 -2.27 -0.15 -27.43
N GLU A 64 -2.03 -1.32 -26.84
CA GLU A 64 -2.48 -1.56 -25.47
C GLU A 64 -1.58 -0.93 -24.41
N ARG A 65 -0.28 -0.77 -24.67
CA ARG A 65 0.66 -0.21 -23.69
C ARG A 65 0.16 1.15 -23.17
N GLU A 66 -0.16 2.07 -24.08
CA GLU A 66 -0.61 3.41 -23.67
C GLU A 66 -1.91 3.36 -22.87
N ARG A 67 -2.87 2.54 -23.30
CA ARG A 67 -4.14 2.39 -22.60
C ARG A 67 -3.94 1.85 -21.19
N TYR A 68 -3.11 0.81 -21.05
CA TYR A 68 -2.77 0.23 -19.77
C TYR A 68 -2.09 1.24 -18.85
N LEU A 69 -1.09 1.98 -19.34
CA LEU A 69 -0.37 2.98 -18.55
C LEU A 69 -1.30 4.11 -18.06
N ARG A 70 -2.24 4.58 -18.90
CA ARG A 70 -3.25 5.57 -18.48
C ARG A 70 -4.17 5.01 -17.39
N GLN A 71 -4.66 3.79 -17.57
CA GLN A 71 -5.52 3.14 -16.59
C GLN A 71 -4.79 2.93 -15.25
N ARG A 72 -3.51 2.52 -15.29
CA ARG A 72 -2.68 2.39 -14.08
C ARG A 72 -2.45 3.71 -13.38
N ALA A 73 -2.17 4.79 -14.11
CA ALA A 73 -2.01 6.12 -13.53
C ALA A 73 -3.30 6.61 -12.85
N GLU A 74 -4.46 6.37 -13.45
CA GLU A 74 -5.76 6.71 -12.88
C GLU A 74 -6.08 5.88 -11.63
N GLN A 75 -5.75 4.58 -11.63
CA GLN A 75 -5.86 3.71 -10.46
C GLN A 75 -4.97 4.18 -9.31
N ASP A 76 -3.70 4.48 -9.57
CA ASP A 76 -2.76 4.96 -8.56
C ASP A 76 -3.22 6.32 -7.99
N THR A 77 -3.74 7.21 -8.83
CA THR A 77 -4.31 8.50 -8.39
C THR A 77 -5.53 8.27 -7.50
N THR A 78 -6.45 7.41 -7.92
CA THR A 78 -7.65 7.05 -7.16
C THR A 78 -7.28 6.44 -5.80
N TYR A 79 -6.32 5.52 -5.78
CA TYR A 79 -5.80 4.90 -4.57
C TYR A 79 -5.21 5.93 -3.61
N GLN A 80 -4.41 6.88 -4.12
CA GLN A 80 -3.86 7.97 -3.31
C GLN A 80 -4.94 8.84 -2.67
N VAL A 81 -6.00 9.18 -3.42
CA VAL A 81 -7.14 9.94 -2.88
C VAL A 81 -7.83 9.16 -1.76
N GLN A 82 -8.15 7.88 -2.00
CA GLN A 82 -8.78 7.02 -0.99
C GLN A 82 -7.93 6.86 0.27
N LEU A 83 -6.61 6.69 0.11
CA LEU A 83 -5.68 6.58 1.23
C LEU A 83 -5.60 7.88 2.04
N ASN A 84 -5.61 9.03 1.37
CA ASN A 84 -5.64 10.33 2.04
C ASN A 84 -6.93 10.53 2.86
N GLU A 85 -8.09 10.21 2.28
CA GLU A 85 -9.38 10.27 2.97
C GLU A 85 -9.43 9.31 4.17
N TYR A 86 -8.95 8.07 3.98
CA TYR A 86 -8.84 7.08 5.05
C TYR A 86 -8.00 7.62 6.22
N ASN A 87 -6.79 8.09 5.93
CA ASN A 87 -5.87 8.63 6.94
C ASN A 87 -6.44 9.86 7.65
N GLN A 88 -7.14 10.74 6.91
CA GLN A 88 -7.79 11.91 7.49
C GLN A 88 -8.88 11.50 8.49
N LYS A 89 -9.77 10.59 8.12
CA LYS A 89 -10.86 10.13 9.02
C LYS A 89 -10.31 9.46 10.27
N HIS A 90 -9.26 8.65 10.15
CA HIS A 90 -8.57 8.06 11.29
C HIS A 90 -7.97 9.12 12.23
N LYS A 91 -7.26 10.10 11.67
CA LYS A 91 -6.69 11.22 12.44
C LYS A 91 -7.75 12.03 13.18
N GLU A 92 -8.87 12.32 12.52
CA GLU A 92 -10.01 13.03 13.13
C GLU A 92 -10.61 12.25 14.31
N ASN A 93 -10.80 10.94 14.14
CA ASN A 93 -11.29 10.08 15.20
C ASN A 93 -10.33 10.01 16.40
N ASP A 94 -9.03 9.89 16.14
CA ASP A 94 -8.01 9.87 17.18
C ASP A 94 -7.94 11.20 17.94
N ASN A 95 -8.03 12.33 17.23
CA ASN A 95 -8.10 13.65 17.86
C ASN A 95 -9.35 13.79 18.73
N ARG A 96 -10.52 13.35 18.25
CA ARG A 96 -11.75 13.35 19.03
C ARG A 96 -11.62 12.49 20.29
N ASN A 97 -11.07 11.30 20.16
CA ASN A 97 -10.85 10.38 21.28
C ASN A 97 -9.84 10.93 22.30
N ARG A 98 -8.81 11.66 21.84
CA ARG A 98 -7.84 12.35 22.69
C ARG A 98 -8.48 13.50 23.46
N GLU A 99 -9.29 14.32 22.78
CA GLU A 99 -10.03 15.41 23.42
C GLU A 99 -11.02 14.89 24.47
N LEU A 100 -11.73 13.80 24.16
CA LEU A 100 -12.63 13.14 25.10
C LEU A 100 -11.90 12.66 26.36
N ARG A 101 -10.67 12.12 26.22
CA ARG A 101 -9.84 11.75 27.37
C ARG A 101 -9.40 12.97 28.17
N ARG A 102 -8.91 14.03 27.50
CA ARG A 102 -8.48 15.26 28.17
C ARG A 102 -9.58 15.86 29.04
N ARG A 103 -10.79 16.02 28.49
CA ARG A 103 -11.94 16.56 29.24
C ARG A 103 -12.35 15.67 30.42
N TYR A 104 -12.20 14.37 30.27
CA TYR A 104 -12.46 13.44 31.36
C TYR A 104 -11.41 13.54 32.46
N ASP A 105 -10.13 13.71 32.11
CA ASP A 105 -9.06 13.93 33.08
C ASP A 105 -9.23 15.27 33.83
N GLU A 106 -9.63 16.34 33.13
CA GLU A 106 -10.00 17.63 33.72
C GLU A 106 -11.17 17.48 34.71
N LEU A 107 -12.24 16.79 34.30
CA LEU A 107 -13.38 16.48 35.19
C LEU A 107 -12.92 15.71 36.43
N LEU A 108 -12.09 14.67 36.26
CA LEU A 108 -11.59 13.90 37.40
C LEU A 108 -10.69 14.74 38.32
N HIS A 109 -9.93 15.68 37.79
CA HIS A 109 -9.13 16.61 38.58
C HIS A 109 -10.02 17.53 39.42
N ASP A 110 -11.03 18.15 38.81
CA ASP A 110 -11.99 19.02 39.49
C ASP A 110 -12.76 18.28 40.59
N GLU A 111 -13.20 17.05 40.30
CA GLU A 111 -13.91 16.23 41.28
C GLU A 111 -13.02 15.84 42.47
N ARG A 112 -11.73 15.56 42.25
CA ARG A 112 -10.75 15.35 43.34
C ARG A 112 -10.54 16.62 44.16
N TYR A 113 -10.34 17.76 43.49
CA TYR A 113 -10.17 19.05 44.16
C TYR A 113 -11.36 19.38 45.06
N LYS A 114 -12.60 19.21 44.56
CA LYS A 114 -13.82 19.43 45.36
C LYS A 114 -13.93 18.45 46.53
N ALA A 115 -13.57 17.18 46.34
CA ALA A 115 -13.62 16.19 47.42
C ALA A 115 -12.65 16.55 48.57
N GLU A 116 -11.47 17.07 48.24
CA GLU A 116 -10.45 17.48 49.21
C GLU A 116 -10.82 18.83 49.88
N ASN A 117 -11.22 19.82 49.07
CA ASN A 117 -11.32 21.22 49.48
C ASN A 117 -12.75 21.73 49.75
N CYS A 118 -13.79 20.93 49.49
CA CYS A 118 -15.18 21.33 49.72
C CYS A 118 -15.92 20.42 50.71
N ARG A 119 -16.88 21.02 51.44
CA ARG A 119 -17.79 20.36 52.37
C ARG A 119 -19.24 20.75 52.09
N LEU A 120 -20.19 19.93 52.53
CA LEU A 120 -21.62 20.21 52.38
C LEU A 120 -22.13 20.97 53.61
N CYS A 121 -22.86 22.06 53.38
CA CYS A 121 -23.55 22.77 54.45
C CYS A 121 -24.55 21.81 55.14
N PRO A 122 -24.51 21.66 56.48
CA PRO A 122 -25.42 20.75 57.19
C PRO A 122 -26.91 21.09 57.03
N SER A 123 -27.24 22.36 56.77
CA SER A 123 -28.61 22.84 56.67
C SER A 123 -29.21 22.73 55.27
N CYS A 124 -28.47 23.09 54.22
CA CYS A 124 -28.99 23.13 52.85
C CYS A 124 -28.23 22.25 51.85
N GLN A 125 -27.21 21.52 52.32
CA GLN A 125 -26.35 20.62 51.53
C GLN A 125 -25.61 21.30 50.36
N ARG A 126 -25.56 22.63 50.31
CA ARG A 126 -24.75 23.37 49.33
C ARG A 126 -23.26 23.06 49.53
N VAL A 127 -22.53 22.95 48.42
CA VAL A 127 -21.07 22.78 48.42
C VAL A 127 -20.41 24.09 48.84
N VAL A 128 -19.56 24.03 49.86
CA VAL A 128 -18.81 25.17 50.43
C VAL A 128 -17.32 24.83 50.40
N GLU A 129 -16.56 25.64 49.67
CA GLU A 129 -15.10 25.56 49.58
C GLU A 129 -14.45 26.08 50.87
N ARG A 130 -13.30 25.54 51.24
CA ARG A 130 -12.51 26.01 52.38
C ARG A 130 -11.94 27.39 52.09
N ILE A 131 -12.08 28.33 53.04
CA ILE A 131 -11.41 29.63 53.00
C ILE A 131 -10.25 29.60 54.00
N ASP A 132 -9.07 30.04 53.57
CA ASP A 132 -7.88 30.09 54.43
C ASP A 132 -8.09 31.05 55.60
N GLY A 133 -7.97 30.54 56.83
CA GLY A 133 -7.91 31.37 58.05
C GLY A 133 -8.89 31.06 59.18
N CYS A 134 -9.93 30.22 59.00
CA CYS A 134 -10.81 29.79 60.11
C CYS A 134 -11.66 28.55 59.76
N ASP A 135 -11.88 27.64 60.73
CA ASP A 135 -12.81 26.51 60.56
C ASP A 135 -14.29 26.91 60.66
N THR A 136 -14.59 28.16 61.02
CA THR A 136 -15.97 28.67 61.13
C THR A 136 -16.42 29.29 59.80
N MET A 137 -17.35 28.62 59.11
CA MET A 137 -17.84 29.03 57.79
C MET A 137 -19.29 29.50 57.84
N VAL A 138 -19.66 30.42 56.94
CA VAL A 138 -21.05 30.88 56.76
C VAL A 138 -21.49 30.55 55.33
N CYS A 139 -22.54 29.75 55.20
CA CYS A 139 -23.02 29.32 53.88
C CYS A 139 -23.58 30.53 53.08
N GLY A 140 -22.88 30.94 52.02
CA GLY A 140 -23.33 32.00 51.09
C GLY A 140 -22.76 33.39 51.33
N GLN A 141 -21.72 33.52 52.15
CA GLN A 141 -21.04 34.80 52.38
C GLN A 141 -19.53 34.63 52.24
N ASP A 142 -18.90 35.43 51.37
CA ASP A 142 -17.45 35.56 51.31
C ASP A 142 -16.97 36.44 52.48
N ALA A 143 -15.80 36.12 53.04
CA ALA A 143 -15.23 36.83 54.19
C ALA A 143 -14.96 38.33 53.92
N HIS A 144 -15.00 38.77 52.66
CA HIS A 144 -14.79 40.14 52.23
C HIS A 144 -15.87 40.63 51.25
N GLY A 145 -17.15 40.56 51.62
CA GLY A 145 -18.23 41.51 51.26
C GLY A 145 -18.49 41.89 49.78
N GLY A 146 -17.85 41.28 48.80
CA GLY A 146 -17.88 41.70 47.40
C GLY A 146 -18.70 40.81 46.45
N ASN A 147 -19.08 39.60 46.87
CA ASN A 147 -19.89 38.69 46.05
C ASN A 147 -20.90 37.95 46.92
N VAL A 148 -22.19 38.30 46.79
CA VAL A 148 -23.27 37.62 47.54
C VAL A 148 -23.70 36.39 46.74
N GLN A 149 -23.28 35.21 47.18
CA GLN A 149 -23.77 33.96 46.61
C GLN A 149 -25.05 33.49 47.33
N SER A 150 -25.91 32.78 46.61
CA SER A 150 -27.17 32.22 47.14
C SER A 150 -26.91 31.07 48.13
N GLY A 151 -26.70 31.41 49.41
CA GLY A 151 -26.62 30.44 50.52
C GLY A 151 -27.70 30.64 51.58
N CYS A 152 -27.82 29.68 52.50
CA CYS A 152 -28.83 29.70 53.56
C CYS A 152 -28.42 30.53 54.80
N GLY A 153 -27.18 31.06 54.82
CA GLY A 153 -26.65 31.83 55.95
C GLY A 153 -26.27 30.99 57.19
N HIS A 154 -26.40 29.66 57.14
CA HIS A 154 -26.08 28.80 58.26
C HIS A 154 -24.58 28.83 58.58
N ARG A 155 -24.23 28.99 59.86
CA ARG A 155 -22.86 28.99 60.37
C ARG A 155 -22.51 27.59 60.86
N PHE A 156 -21.40 27.03 60.41
CA PHE A 156 -21.00 25.66 60.77
C PHE A 156 -19.48 25.51 60.82
N ASN A 157 -19.01 24.44 61.48
CA ASN A 157 -17.60 24.08 61.50
C ASN A 157 -17.26 23.24 60.25
N TRP A 158 -16.32 23.72 59.44
CA TRP A 158 -15.93 23.08 58.18
C TRP A 158 -15.31 21.69 58.40
N ALA A 159 -14.45 21.53 59.41
CA ALA A 159 -13.78 20.27 59.72
C ALA A 159 -14.76 19.16 60.15
N GLN A 160 -15.91 19.53 60.71
CA GLN A 160 -16.96 18.60 61.15
C GLN A 160 -18.05 18.35 60.08
N ALA A 161 -18.07 19.14 59.01
CA ALA A 161 -19.08 19.02 57.96
C ALA A 161 -18.79 17.83 57.02
N LYS A 162 -19.84 17.28 56.42
CA LYS A 162 -19.73 16.14 55.51
C LYS A 162 -18.91 16.52 54.27
N ALA A 163 -17.93 15.69 53.91
CA ALA A 163 -17.14 15.85 52.69
C ALA A 163 -18.01 15.83 51.43
N TYR A 164 -17.66 16.67 50.46
CA TYR A 164 -18.22 16.54 49.12
C TYR A 164 -17.85 15.17 48.54
N GLN A 165 -18.82 14.52 47.90
CA GLN A 165 -18.60 13.27 47.18
C GLN A 165 -19.21 13.42 45.79
N ALA A 166 -18.40 13.15 44.76
CA ALA A 166 -18.83 13.19 43.37
C ALA A 166 -19.95 12.18 43.11
N SER A 167 -20.97 12.60 42.36
CA SER A 167 -21.95 11.68 41.78
C SER A 167 -21.31 10.95 40.60
N ALA A 168 -21.37 9.62 40.58
CA ALA A 168 -20.66 8.71 39.67
C ALA A 168 -20.26 9.31 38.29
N THR A 169 -18.95 9.49 38.08
CA THR A 169 -18.38 9.91 36.78
C THR A 169 -18.34 8.73 35.81
N LYS A 170 -19.31 8.65 34.89
CA LYS A 170 -19.27 7.66 33.80
C LYS A 170 -18.07 7.96 32.90
N GLN A 171 -17.25 6.94 32.65
CA GLN A 171 -16.13 7.05 31.71
C GLN A 171 -16.64 7.36 30.29
N PRO A 172 -15.92 8.20 29.52
CA PRO A 172 -16.26 8.44 28.14
C PRO A 172 -16.03 7.19 27.30
N LYS A 173 -17.00 6.84 26.45
CA LYS A 173 -16.81 5.78 25.45
C LYS A 173 -16.06 6.35 24.26
N GLN A 174 -14.88 5.82 24.01
CA GLN A 174 -14.14 6.12 22.79
C GLN A 174 -14.79 5.48 21.59
N THR A 175 -14.70 6.14 20.44
CA THR A 175 -15.17 5.57 19.18
C THR A 175 -14.01 4.89 18.47
N ILE A 176 -14.14 3.60 18.17
CA ILE A 176 -13.23 2.91 17.27
C ILE A 176 -13.76 3.12 15.86
N LEU A 177 -12.94 3.67 14.97
CA LEU A 177 -13.29 3.85 13.58
C LEU A 177 -12.85 2.61 12.81
N ASP A 178 -13.82 1.76 12.45
CA ASP A 178 -13.62 0.55 11.68
C ASP A 178 -13.99 0.83 10.21
N LEU A 179 -13.04 1.39 9.47
CA LEU A 179 -13.16 1.61 8.03
C LEU A 179 -12.28 0.59 7.30
N PRO A 180 -12.75 -0.02 6.20
CA PRO A 180 -11.91 -0.89 5.39
C PRO A 180 -10.73 -0.07 4.84
N ARG A 181 -9.53 -0.62 4.98
CA ARG A 181 -8.32 -0.01 4.42
C ARG A 181 -8.40 -0.08 2.88
N PRO A 182 -8.13 1.01 2.15
CA PRO A 182 -8.05 0.93 0.70
C PRO A 182 -6.86 0.05 0.29
N GLU A 183 -7.08 -0.84 -0.67
CA GLU A 183 -6.06 -1.72 -1.25
C GLU A 183 -5.62 -1.18 -2.61
N ASN A 184 -4.31 -1.22 -2.89
CA ASN A 184 -3.81 -0.99 -4.24
C ASN A 184 -3.75 -2.36 -4.93
N ALA A 185 -4.67 -2.61 -5.88
CA ALA A 185 -4.81 -3.89 -6.57
C ALA A 185 -3.71 -4.08 -7.64
N ILE A 186 -2.45 -4.16 -7.21
CA ILE A 186 -1.31 -4.47 -8.07
C ILE A 186 -0.99 -5.95 -7.96
N VAL A 187 -0.83 -6.61 -9.10
CA VAL A 187 -0.35 -8.00 -9.15
C VAL A 187 1.12 -8.06 -8.73
N HIS A 188 1.48 -9.00 -7.87
CA HIS A 188 2.84 -9.22 -7.39
C HIS A 188 3.37 -10.57 -7.89
N HIS A 189 4.54 -10.56 -8.55
CA HIS A 189 5.27 -11.76 -8.97
C HIS A 189 6.38 -12.06 -7.97
N ASN A 190 6.03 -12.67 -6.84
CA ASN A 190 6.94 -12.92 -5.73
C ASN A 190 8.13 -13.79 -6.17
N GLY A 191 9.34 -13.39 -5.78
CA GLY A 191 10.57 -14.12 -6.14
C GLY A 191 11.04 -13.93 -7.58
N VAL A 192 10.35 -13.10 -8.38
CA VAL A 192 10.77 -12.74 -9.74
C VAL A 192 11.32 -11.32 -9.74
N THR A 193 12.59 -11.18 -10.13
CA THR A 193 13.27 -9.87 -10.17
C THR A 193 13.43 -9.36 -11.59
N CYS A 194 13.26 -8.06 -11.78
CA CYS A 194 13.55 -7.38 -13.03
C CYS A 194 15.07 -7.33 -13.28
N ASP A 195 15.53 -7.74 -14.45
CA ASP A 195 16.95 -7.73 -14.80
C ASP A 195 17.54 -6.34 -14.94
N GLN A 196 16.71 -5.32 -15.19
CA GLN A 196 17.16 -3.94 -15.30
C GLN A 196 17.29 -3.24 -13.94
N CYS A 197 16.22 -3.22 -13.13
CA CYS A 197 16.21 -2.48 -11.87
C CYS A 197 16.47 -3.32 -10.62
N LYS A 198 16.57 -4.65 -10.76
CA LYS A 198 16.81 -5.64 -9.70
C LYS A 198 15.75 -5.69 -8.59
N ASN A 199 14.65 -4.96 -8.74
CA ASN A 199 13.50 -5.03 -7.84
C ASN A 199 12.55 -6.16 -8.24
N GLU A 200 11.70 -6.58 -7.30
CA GLU A 200 10.60 -7.52 -7.58
C GLU A 200 9.64 -6.96 -8.63
N VAL A 201 9.15 -7.85 -9.49
CA VAL A 201 8.23 -7.49 -10.56
C VAL A 201 6.82 -7.30 -10.00
N ASN A 202 6.31 -6.08 -10.14
CA ASN A 202 4.95 -5.68 -9.78
C ASN A 202 4.21 -5.23 -11.05
N GLY A 203 2.94 -5.60 -11.17
CA GLY A 203 2.15 -5.42 -12.39
C GLY A 203 2.50 -6.47 -13.44
N ILE A 204 2.59 -6.06 -14.71
CA ILE A 204 2.88 -6.99 -15.80
C ILE A 204 4.37 -7.37 -15.79
N ARG A 205 4.62 -8.67 -15.90
CA ARG A 205 5.95 -9.25 -16.12
C ARG A 205 6.19 -9.48 -17.62
N PHE A 206 7.38 -9.11 -18.08
CA PHE A 206 7.79 -9.20 -19.48
C PHE A 206 8.97 -10.14 -19.63
N ASP A 207 8.71 -11.30 -20.23
CA ASP A 207 9.69 -12.34 -20.42
C ASP A 207 10.16 -12.37 -21.88
N CYS A 208 11.41 -11.96 -22.16
CA CYS A 208 12.01 -12.17 -23.47
C CYS A 208 12.00 -13.66 -23.87
N VAL A 209 11.41 -14.00 -25.02
CA VAL A 209 11.37 -15.40 -25.46
C VAL A 209 12.68 -15.87 -26.08
N HIS A 210 13.53 -14.95 -26.53
CA HIS A 210 14.80 -15.23 -27.20
C HIS A 210 16.02 -15.24 -26.29
N CYS A 211 15.82 -14.96 -24.99
CA CYS A 211 16.88 -15.04 -23.99
C CYS A 211 16.58 -16.15 -22.97
N PRO A 212 17.62 -16.78 -22.38
CA PRO A 212 17.43 -17.83 -21.39
C PRO A 212 16.61 -17.41 -20.16
N SER A 213 16.85 -16.19 -19.65
CA SER A 213 16.27 -15.74 -18.37
C SER A 213 15.90 -14.26 -18.29
N LEU A 214 15.97 -13.52 -19.41
CA LEU A 214 15.82 -12.05 -19.37
C LEU A 214 14.38 -11.61 -19.08
N THR A 215 14.18 -10.92 -17.96
CA THR A 215 12.86 -10.57 -17.43
C THR A 215 12.79 -9.09 -17.05
N PHE A 216 11.75 -8.38 -17.46
CA PHE A 216 11.55 -6.96 -17.13
C PHE A 216 10.21 -6.72 -16.44
N CYS A 217 10.16 -5.71 -15.57
CA CYS A 217 8.90 -5.20 -15.01
C CYS A 217 8.29 -4.13 -15.93
N GLU A 218 7.01 -3.82 -15.71
CA GLU A 218 6.27 -2.79 -16.46
C GLU A 218 6.95 -1.41 -16.50
N LYS A 219 7.72 -1.06 -15.45
CA LYS A 219 8.45 0.22 -15.39
C LYS A 219 9.69 0.25 -16.27
N CYS A 220 10.32 -0.90 -16.48
CA CYS A 220 11.57 -1.01 -17.24
C CYS A 220 11.34 -1.47 -18.68
N GLU A 221 10.20 -2.10 -18.97
CA GLU A 221 9.90 -2.77 -20.24
C GLU A 221 10.29 -1.94 -21.46
N GLN A 222 9.79 -0.71 -21.59
CA GLN A 222 9.99 0.07 -22.81
C GLN A 222 11.46 0.42 -23.05
N GLN A 223 12.14 0.97 -22.04
CA GLN A 223 13.54 1.40 -22.17
C GLN A 223 14.48 0.19 -22.30
N ALA A 224 14.29 -0.82 -21.44
CA ALA A 224 15.13 -2.00 -21.42
C ALA A 224 14.98 -2.83 -22.71
N THR A 225 13.77 -2.90 -23.28
CA THR A 225 13.55 -3.57 -24.56
C THR A 225 14.22 -2.82 -25.71
N LEU A 226 14.19 -1.49 -25.73
CA LEU A 226 14.88 -0.69 -26.75
C LEU A 226 16.40 -0.89 -26.69
N GLN A 227 16.99 -0.81 -25.49
CA GLN A 227 18.43 -1.04 -25.28
C GLN A 227 18.83 -2.46 -25.68
N HIS A 228 18.09 -3.45 -25.20
CA HIS A 228 18.34 -4.85 -25.51
C HIS A 228 18.18 -5.19 -27.01
N SER A 229 17.22 -4.56 -27.69
CA SER A 229 17.06 -4.72 -29.13
C SER A 229 18.19 -4.03 -29.91
N GLN A 230 18.69 -2.89 -29.43
CA GLN A 230 19.79 -2.14 -30.07
C GLN A 230 21.15 -2.84 -29.93
N GLU A 231 21.43 -3.48 -28.79
CA GLU A 231 22.62 -4.32 -28.61
C GLU A 231 22.71 -5.41 -29.69
N ASN A 232 21.57 -5.97 -30.10
CA ASN A 232 21.48 -6.96 -31.17
C ASN A 232 21.38 -6.34 -32.59
N GLN A 233 21.07 -5.04 -32.69
CA GLN A 233 20.92 -4.32 -33.96
C GLN A 233 22.28 -4.02 -34.61
N PHE A 234 23.36 -3.85 -33.83
CA PHE A 234 24.73 -3.79 -34.34
C PHE A 234 25.18 -5.10 -35.01
N LEU A 235 24.53 -6.22 -34.69
CA LEU A 235 24.75 -7.53 -35.31
C LEU A 235 23.74 -7.82 -36.45
N GLY A 236 22.90 -6.85 -36.79
CA GLY A 236 22.04 -6.86 -37.97
C GLY A 236 20.89 -7.88 -37.95
N GLN A 237 20.67 -8.61 -36.86
CA GLN A 237 19.68 -9.67 -36.85
C GLN A 237 19.07 -9.81 -35.45
N GLN A 238 17.76 -9.52 -35.38
CA GLN A 238 16.77 -10.06 -34.43
C GLN A 238 16.05 -9.03 -33.55
N GLN A 239 14.74 -8.88 -33.79
CA GLN A 239 13.83 -8.14 -32.91
C GLN A 239 13.43 -9.05 -31.74
N HIS A 240 13.63 -8.59 -30.52
CA HIS A 240 13.23 -9.37 -29.35
C HIS A 240 11.73 -9.25 -29.09
N VAL A 241 11.10 -10.42 -28.93
CA VAL A 241 9.70 -10.56 -28.55
C VAL A 241 9.61 -10.90 -27.06
N PHE A 242 8.63 -10.32 -26.37
CA PHE A 242 8.39 -10.55 -24.95
C PHE A 242 7.03 -11.18 -24.73
N LYS A 243 6.99 -12.23 -23.92
CA LYS A 243 5.77 -12.80 -23.37
C LYS A 243 5.30 -11.93 -22.21
N LEU A 244 4.04 -11.50 -22.25
CA LEU A 244 3.40 -10.78 -21.16
C LEU A 244 2.79 -11.81 -20.21
N ILE A 245 3.05 -11.64 -18.92
CA ILE A 245 2.47 -12.45 -17.84
C ILE A 245 1.78 -11.44 -16.91
N MET A 246 0.46 -11.50 -16.86
CA MET A 246 -0.39 -10.55 -16.12
C MET A 246 -0.80 -11.09 -14.74
N THR A 247 -0.83 -12.41 -14.57
CA THR A 247 -1.12 -13.05 -13.28
C THR A 247 -0.10 -14.13 -12.95
N PRO A 248 0.15 -14.43 -11.66
CA PRO A 248 1.04 -15.53 -11.27
C PRO A 248 0.51 -16.91 -11.70
N GLU A 249 -0.80 -17.06 -11.91
CA GLU A 249 -1.42 -18.31 -12.36
C GLU A 249 -1.01 -18.68 -13.79
N GLU A 250 -0.70 -17.69 -14.63
CA GLU A 250 -0.17 -17.90 -15.99
C GLU A 250 1.27 -18.47 -15.98
N GLU A 251 1.94 -18.47 -14.83
CA GLU A 251 3.26 -19.09 -14.63
C GLU A 251 3.17 -20.62 -14.49
N ALA A 252 2.04 -21.14 -13.99
CA ALA A 252 1.86 -22.57 -13.70
C ALA A 252 1.72 -23.46 -14.96
N PHE A 253 1.50 -22.87 -16.14
CA PHE A 253 1.38 -23.58 -17.42
C PHE A 253 2.71 -23.72 -18.17
N GLN A 254 3.85 -23.61 -17.48
CA GLN A 254 5.19 -23.57 -18.09
C GLN A 254 6.06 -24.84 -17.89
N PHE A 255 5.46 -25.99 -17.54
CA PHE A 255 6.18 -27.27 -17.51
C PHE A 255 5.53 -28.31 -18.42
#